data_AF-A0A832K0D1-F1
#
_entry.id   AF-A0A832K0D1-F1
#
_cell.length_a   1.000
_cell.length_b   1.000
_cell.length_c   1.000
_cell.angle_alpha   90.00
_cell.angle_beta   90.00
_cell.angle_gamma   90.00
#
_symmetry.space_group_name_H-M   'P 1'
#
loop_
_entity.id
_entity.type
_entity.pdbx_description
1 polymer ?
#
loop_
_entity_poly.entity_id
_entity_poly.type
_entity_poly.pdbx_seq_one_letter_code
_entity_poly.pdbx_strand_id
1 'polypeptide(L)'
;MGYEVAEVMGRSIFDFFWPEDLERAQSRFAALVGAPGHTQRDEYRLSHKDGSCRFIESTSSNYLEDPAIGGIVFNYRDITERKQAEGKLQESRQRLQRLSRQLLKVQETERRRLARELHDEIGQALIVLNNNLRALLEEAGDHGLAPRL
;
A
#
# COMPACT_ATOMS: atom_id res chain seq x y z
N MET A 1 -24.24 12.05 11.09
CA MET A 1 -24.86 11.09 12.02
C MET A 1 -26.24 10.66 11.57
N GLY A 2 -27.04 11.57 10.97
CA GLY A 2 -28.34 11.20 10.38
C GLY A 2 -29.46 10.97 11.39
N TYR A 3 -29.16 11.10 12.69
CA TYR A 3 -30.14 11.10 13.77
C TYR A 3 -30.68 12.51 14.00
N GLU A 4 -31.97 12.59 14.29
CA GLU A 4 -32.59 13.80 14.83
C GLU A 4 -32.14 14.03 16.27
N VAL A 5 -32.10 15.29 16.71
CA VAL A 5 -31.69 15.64 18.08
C VAL A 5 -32.50 14.85 19.12
N ALA A 6 -33.81 14.75 18.93
CA ALA A 6 -34.68 14.00 19.83
C ALA A 6 -34.35 12.49 19.93
N GLU A 7 -33.74 11.90 18.90
CA GLU A 7 -33.38 10.47 18.87
C GLU A 7 -32.06 10.17 19.60
N VAL A 8 -31.25 11.20 19.87
CA VAL A 8 -29.95 11.09 20.55
C VAL A 8 -29.99 11.63 21.97
N MET A 9 -30.91 12.55 22.27
CA MET A 9 -31.05 13.11 23.63
C MET A 9 -31.40 12.02 24.65
N GLY A 10 -30.71 12.03 25.79
CA GLY A 10 -30.90 11.07 26.88
C GLY A 10 -30.27 9.68 26.65
N ARG A 11 -29.69 9.43 25.48
CA ARG A 11 -28.93 8.21 25.20
C ARG A 11 -27.46 8.38 25.52
N SER A 12 -26.81 7.26 25.79
CA SER A 12 -25.36 7.22 25.96
C SER A 12 -24.68 7.47 24.61
N ILE A 13 -23.71 8.39 24.57
CA ILE A 13 -22.91 8.63 23.36
C ILE A 13 -22.15 7.36 22.91
N PHE A 14 -21.87 6.45 23.85
CA PHE A 14 -21.19 5.18 23.59
C PHE A 14 -22.02 4.20 22.76
N ASP A 15 -23.35 4.35 22.71
CA ASP A 15 -24.23 3.50 21.89
C ASP A 15 -23.97 3.67 20.39
N PHE A 16 -23.35 4.79 20.01
CA PHE A 16 -23.05 5.13 18.62
C PHE A 16 -21.64 4.73 18.21
N PHE A 17 -20.78 4.31 19.14
CA PHE A 17 -19.43 3.88 18.82
C PHE A 17 -19.44 2.49 18.20
N TRP A 18 -18.51 2.29 17.27
CA TRP A 18 -18.24 0.96 16.75
C TRP A 18 -17.70 0.06 17.89
N PRO A 19 -18.07 -1.23 17.98
CA PRO A 19 -17.74 -2.09 19.13
C PRO A 19 -16.25 -2.10 19.49
N GLU A 20 -15.38 -2.14 18.48
CA GLU A 20 -13.92 -2.18 18.63
C GLU A 20 -13.34 -0.85 19.14
N ASP A 21 -14.08 0.26 19.04
CA ASP A 21 -13.67 1.57 19.53
C ASP A 21 -14.24 1.89 20.93
N LEU A 22 -15.16 1.06 21.44
CA LEU A 22 -15.90 1.29 22.68
C LEU A 22 -15.00 1.37 23.93
N GLU A 23 -14.17 0.35 24.15
CA GLU A 23 -13.30 0.26 25.32
C GLU A 23 -12.32 1.45 25.39
N ARG A 24 -11.75 1.80 24.24
CA ARG A 24 -10.84 2.93 24.09
C ARG A 24 -11.57 4.25 24.35
N ALA A 25 -12.77 4.42 23.80
CA ALA A 25 -13.58 5.62 24.01
C ALA A 25 -13.98 5.80 25.48
N GLN A 26 -14.41 4.73 26.16
CA GLN A 26 -14.74 4.75 27.59
C GLN A 26 -13.53 5.10 28.45
N SER A 27 -12.38 4.48 28.19
CA SER A 27 -11.14 4.76 28.92
C SER A 27 -10.70 6.22 28.76
N ARG A 28 -10.75 6.74 27.53
CA ARG A 28 -10.45 8.14 27.22
C ARG A 28 -11.45 9.11 27.87
N PHE A 29 -12.72 8.76 27.89
CA PHE A 29 -13.74 9.57 28.54
C PHE A 29 -13.55 9.60 30.06
N ALA A 30 -13.30 8.47 30.70
CA ALA A 30 -13.04 8.39 32.14
C ALA A 30 -11.82 9.23 32.55
N ALA A 31 -10.73 9.17 31.76
CA ALA A 31 -9.56 10.01 31.96
C ALA A 31 -9.89 11.51 31.84
N LEU A 32 -10.70 11.88 30.85
CA LEU A 32 -11.11 13.27 30.62
C LEU A 32 -11.99 13.79 31.78
N VAL A 33 -12.93 12.99 32.28
CA VAL A 33 -13.79 13.35 33.44
C VAL A 33 -12.95 13.73 34.66
N GLY A 34 -11.87 12.99 34.93
CA GLY A 34 -10.95 13.28 36.03
C GLY A 34 -10.01 14.47 35.81
N ALA A 35 -10.09 15.14 34.65
CA ALA A 35 -9.20 16.23 34.27
C ALA A 35 -10.00 17.48 33.81
N PRO A 36 -10.50 18.30 34.75
CA PRO A 36 -11.19 19.55 34.43
C PRO A 36 -10.35 20.47 33.53
N GLY A 37 -11.01 21.18 32.61
CA GLY A 37 -10.38 22.10 31.67
C GLY A 37 -9.54 21.44 30.57
N HIS A 38 -9.33 20.12 30.60
CA HIS A 38 -8.56 19.43 29.59
C HIS A 38 -9.36 19.21 28.31
N THR A 39 -8.63 19.16 27.20
CA THR A 39 -9.16 18.82 25.88
C THR A 39 -8.35 17.68 25.30
N GLN A 40 -9.03 16.69 24.72
CA GLN A 40 -8.41 15.58 24.01
C GLN A 40 -8.96 15.46 22.60
N ARG A 41 -8.13 14.92 21.69
CA ARG A 41 -8.50 14.64 20.31
C ARG A 41 -8.20 13.19 19.99
N ASP A 42 -9.12 12.51 19.31
CA ASP A 42 -8.95 11.11 18.92
C ASP A 42 -9.78 10.82 17.65
N GLU A 43 -9.53 9.68 17.02
CA GLU A 43 -10.27 9.21 15.85
C GLU A 43 -11.04 7.92 16.18
N TYR A 44 -12.31 7.89 15.82
CA TYR A 44 -13.22 6.79 16.10
C TYR A 44 -14.10 6.47 14.90
N ARG A 45 -14.64 5.26 14.90
CA ARG A 45 -15.73 4.85 14.02
C ARG A 45 -17.05 4.95 14.77
N LEU A 46 -18.03 5.54 14.10
CA LEU A 46 -19.39 5.64 14.59
C LEU A 46 -20.37 4.95 13.64
N SER A 47 -21.42 4.40 14.24
CA SER A 47 -22.56 3.82 13.57
C SER A 47 -23.55 4.91 13.16
N HIS A 48 -23.66 5.15 11.86
CA HIS A 48 -24.66 6.06 11.29
C HIS A 48 -26.06 5.43 11.37
N LYS A 49 -27.12 6.26 11.30
CA LYS A 49 -28.51 5.79 11.35
C LYS A 49 -28.88 4.78 10.26
N ASP A 50 -28.25 4.90 9.09
CA ASP A 50 -28.43 3.97 7.96
C ASP A 50 -27.59 2.68 8.09
N GLY A 51 -26.88 2.49 9.20
CA GLY A 51 -25.98 1.36 9.45
C GLY A 51 -24.58 1.53 8.85
N SER A 52 -24.30 2.61 8.12
CA SER A 52 -22.96 2.87 7.58
C SER A 52 -21.96 3.24 8.69
N CYS A 53 -20.71 2.84 8.49
CA CYS A 53 -19.61 3.22 9.35
C CYS A 53 -19.07 4.59 8.92
N ARG A 54 -18.97 5.53 9.87
CA ARG A 54 -18.39 6.86 9.67
C ARG A 54 -17.12 7.00 10.49
N PHE A 55 -16.03 7.35 9.83
CA PHE A 55 -14.82 7.76 10.54
C PHE A 55 -14.99 9.20 10.98
N ILE A 56 -14.77 9.45 12.25
CA ILE A 56 -14.79 10.78 12.81
C ILE A 56 -13.44 11.11 13.45
N GLU A 57 -13.13 12.40 13.41
CA GLU A 57 -12.14 13.00 14.27
C GLU A 57 -12.90 13.79 15.34
N SER A 58 -12.74 13.42 16.61
CA SER A 58 -13.41 14.08 17.72
C SER A 58 -12.46 14.96 18.53
N THR A 59 -13.00 16.04 19.07
CA THR A 59 -12.38 16.87 20.10
C THR A 59 -13.34 16.94 21.28
N SER A 60 -12.88 16.47 22.44
CA SER A 60 -13.67 16.40 23.66
C SER A 60 -13.04 17.29 24.71
N SER A 61 -13.83 18.21 25.28
CA SER A 61 -13.37 19.21 26.25
C SER A 61 -14.18 19.09 27.54
N ASN A 62 -13.48 19.04 28.68
CA ASN A 62 -14.11 18.95 29.99
C ASN A 62 -14.41 20.33 30.57
N TYR A 63 -15.70 20.65 30.67
CA TYR A 63 -16.24 21.86 31.28
C TYR A 63 -17.16 21.53 32.47
N LEU A 64 -16.92 20.42 33.17
CA LEU A 64 -17.72 20.03 34.34
C LEU A 64 -17.70 21.07 35.46
N GLU A 65 -16.59 21.81 35.60
CA GLU A 65 -16.43 22.88 36.59
C GLU A 65 -16.90 24.26 36.09
N ASP A 66 -17.24 24.40 34.81
CA ASP A 66 -17.75 25.65 34.25
C ASP A 66 -19.26 25.78 34.58
N PRO A 67 -19.70 26.78 35.36
CA PRO A 67 -21.10 26.94 35.75
C PRO A 67 -22.06 27.16 34.57
N ALA A 68 -21.57 27.61 33.41
CA ALA A 68 -22.39 27.85 32.23
C ALA A 68 -22.59 26.59 31.37
N ILE A 69 -21.69 25.60 31.49
CA ILE A 69 -21.71 24.37 30.67
C ILE A 69 -22.03 23.15 31.54
N GLY A 70 -21.31 22.97 32.65
CA GLY A 70 -21.51 21.87 33.59
C GLY A 70 -21.40 20.48 32.97
N GLY A 71 -20.53 20.30 31.97
CA GLY A 71 -20.54 19.08 31.14
C GLY A 71 -19.30 18.88 30.28
N ILE A 72 -19.28 17.78 29.54
CA ILE A 72 -18.24 17.49 28.56
C ILE A 72 -18.79 17.77 27.16
N VAL A 73 -18.09 18.63 26.42
CA VAL A 73 -18.49 18.99 25.05
C VAL A 73 -17.71 18.11 24.08
N PHE A 74 -18.45 17.37 23.24
CA PHE A 74 -17.90 16.58 22.14
C PHE A 74 -18.18 17.27 20.81
N ASN A 75 -17.12 17.69 20.13
CA ASN A 75 -17.16 18.14 18.74
C ASN A 75 -16.59 17.04 17.85
N TYR A 76 -17.14 16.85 16.66
CA TYR A 76 -16.57 15.90 15.71
C TYR A 76 -16.63 16.41 14.27
N ARG A 77 -15.68 15.93 13.46
CA ARG A 77 -15.62 16.14 12.02
C ARG A 77 -15.68 14.77 11.34
N ASP A 78 -16.56 14.62 10.36
CA ASP A 78 -16.56 13.44 9.50
C ASP A 78 -15.30 13.45 8.62
N ILE A 79 -14.50 12.39 8.71
CA ILE A 79 -13.26 12.17 7.95
C ILE A 79 -13.37 10.91 7.08
N THR A 80 -14.57 10.39 6.87
CA THR A 80 -14.83 9.16 6.11
C THR A 80 -14.30 9.25 4.69
N GLU A 81 -14.60 10.35 3.98
CA GLU A 81 -14.13 10.56 2.61
C GLU A 81 -12.60 10.62 2.53
N ARG A 82 -11.97 11.30 3.49
CA ARG A 82 -10.50 11.37 3.60
C ARG A 82 -9.89 9.98 3.77
N LYS A 83 -10.39 9.18 4.73
CA LYS A 83 -9.90 7.80 4.97
C LYS A 83 -10.12 6.89 3.76
N GLN A 84 -11.25 7.02 3.06
CA GLN A 84 -11.52 6.26 1.85
C GLN A 84 -10.58 6.63 0.71
N ALA A 85 -10.29 7.92 0.52
CA ALA A 85 -9.34 8.39 -0.47
C ALA A 85 -7.91 7.90 -0.18
N GLU A 86 -7.48 7.98 1.08
CA GLU A 86 -6.19 7.44 1.54
C GLU A 86 -6.09 5.92 1.29
N GLY A 87 -7.15 5.17 1.60
CA GLY A 87 -7.22 3.73 1.34
C GLY A 87 -7.07 3.39 -0.15
N LYS A 88 -7.82 4.08 -1.04
CA LYS A 88 -7.72 3.89 -2.49
C LYS A 88 -6.33 4.22 -3.02
N LEU A 89 -5.71 5.28 -2.51
CA LEU A 89 -4.35 5.67 -2.90
C LEU A 89 -3.34 4.59 -2.49
N GLN A 90 -3.47 4.05 -1.27
CA GLN A 90 -2.61 2.99 -0.77
C GLN A 90 -2.75 1.70 -1.59
N GLU A 91 -3.97 1.31 -1.92
CA GLU A 91 -4.24 0.14 -2.77
C GLU A 91 -3.62 0.30 -4.17
N SER A 92 -3.79 1.47 -4.78
CA SER A 92 -3.20 1.80 -6.08
C SER A 92 -1.67 1.71 -6.04
N ARG A 93 -1.03 2.27 -5.01
CA ARG A 93 0.43 2.18 -4.81
C ARG A 93 0.89 0.74 -4.69
N GLN A 94 0.20 -0.10 -3.90
CA GLN A 94 0.54 -1.51 -3.75
C GLN A 94 0.39 -2.28 -5.07
N ARG A 95 -0.65 -1.96 -5.86
CA ARG A 95 -0.87 -2.55 -7.18
C ARG A 95 0.26 -2.17 -8.15
N LEU A 96 0.64 -0.90 -8.21
CA LEU A 96 1.76 -0.43 -9.04
C LEU A 96 3.08 -1.11 -8.64
N GLN A 97 3.37 -1.22 -7.34
CA GLN A 97 4.56 -1.91 -6.84
C GLN A 97 4.59 -3.40 -7.21
N ARG A 98 3.42 -4.06 -7.23
CA ARG A 98 3.31 -5.46 -7.65
C ARG A 98 3.57 -5.61 -9.14
N LEU A 99 2.96 -4.78 -9.97
CA LEU A 99 3.13 -4.80 -11.42
C LEU A 99 4.58 -4.47 -11.81
N SER A 100 5.20 -3.47 -11.18
CA SER A 100 6.60 -3.11 -11.40
C SER A 100 7.54 -4.30 -11.13
N ARG A 101 7.35 -5.00 -9.99
CA ARG A 101 8.12 -6.22 -9.67
C ARG A 101 7.93 -7.33 -10.71
N GLN A 102 6.71 -7.52 -11.20
CA GLN A 102 6.44 -8.52 -12.24
C GLN A 102 7.12 -8.15 -13.57
N LEU A 103 7.05 -6.87 -13.98
CA LEU A 103 7.71 -6.38 -15.19
C LEU A 103 9.22 -6.59 -15.13
N LEU A 104 9.86 -6.25 -14.02
CA LEU A 104 11.30 -6.46 -13.84
C LEU A 104 11.67 -7.95 -13.95
N LYS A 105 10.86 -8.84 -13.37
CA LYS A 105 11.08 -10.29 -13.45
C LYS A 105 10.96 -10.81 -14.89
N VAL A 106 9.96 -10.32 -15.63
CA VAL A 106 9.79 -10.68 -17.05
C VAL A 106 10.96 -10.16 -17.88
N GLN A 107 11.35 -8.89 -17.71
CA GLN A 107 12.49 -8.30 -18.41
C GLN A 107 13.79 -9.05 -18.14
N GLU A 108 14.06 -9.41 -16.89
CA GLU A 108 15.28 -10.15 -16.54
C GLU A 108 15.29 -11.56 -17.15
N THR A 109 14.15 -12.25 -17.13
CA THR A 109 14.00 -13.56 -17.74
C THR A 109 14.24 -13.50 -19.24
N GLU A 110 13.65 -12.52 -19.92
CA GLU A 110 13.81 -12.33 -21.35
C GLU A 110 15.25 -11.94 -21.71
N ARG A 111 15.89 -11.05 -20.93
CA ARG A 111 17.30 -10.71 -21.13
C ARG A 111 18.20 -11.93 -21.04
N ARG A 112 17.96 -12.82 -20.06
CA ARG A 112 18.71 -14.08 -19.90
C ARG A 112 18.40 -15.10 -21.00
N ARG A 113 17.20 -15.06 -21.60
CA ARG A 113 16.83 -15.90 -22.74
C ARG A 113 17.57 -15.44 -24.00
N LEU A 114 17.45 -14.17 -24.35
CA LEU A 114 18.12 -13.57 -25.50
C LEU A 114 19.64 -13.72 -25.43
N ALA A 115 20.25 -13.53 -24.26
CA ALA A 115 21.69 -13.72 -24.10
C ALA A 115 22.13 -15.17 -24.38
N ARG A 116 21.31 -16.16 -24.03
CA ARG A 116 21.58 -17.57 -24.35
C ARG A 116 21.43 -17.85 -25.83
N GLU A 117 20.31 -17.43 -26.43
CA GLU A 117 20.05 -17.63 -27.87
C GLU A 117 21.15 -16.99 -28.72
N LEU A 118 21.55 -15.75 -28.41
CA LEU A 118 22.66 -15.08 -29.10
C LEU A 118 23.99 -15.81 -28.93
N HIS A 119 24.29 -16.32 -27.73
CA HIS A 119 25.53 -17.06 -27.49
C HIS A 119 25.56 -18.39 -28.25
N ASP A 120 24.42 -19.09 -28.31
CA ASP A 120 24.28 -20.37 -29.00
C ASP A 120 24.44 -20.18 -30.53
N GLU A 121 23.74 -19.20 -31.13
CA GLU A 121 23.82 -18.93 -32.57
C GLU A 121 25.21 -18.46 -33.01
N ILE A 122 25.80 -17.48 -32.30
CA ILE A 122 27.13 -16.95 -32.62
C ILE A 122 28.19 -18.03 -32.36
N GLY A 123 28.07 -18.78 -31.27
CA GLY A 123 28.97 -19.88 -30.94
C GLY A 123 28.98 -20.94 -32.03
N GLN A 124 27.81 -21.36 -32.51
CA GLN A 124 27.70 -22.30 -33.63
C GLN A 124 28.32 -21.73 -34.92
N ALA A 125 28.01 -20.47 -35.26
CA ALA A 125 28.54 -19.83 -36.46
C ALA A 125 30.08 -19.76 -36.45
N LEU A 126 30.68 -19.41 -35.30
CA LEU A 126 32.13 -19.36 -35.12
C LEU A 126 32.78 -20.74 -35.22
N ILE A 127 32.16 -21.78 -34.64
CA ILE A 127 32.66 -23.15 -34.75
C ILE A 127 32.69 -23.59 -36.22
N VAL A 128 31.61 -23.34 -36.97
CA VAL A 128 31.55 -23.66 -38.41
C VAL A 128 32.62 -22.90 -39.18
N LEU A 129 32.75 -21.59 -38.94
CA LEU A 129 33.76 -20.76 -39.61
C LEU A 129 35.18 -21.26 -39.35
N ASN A 130 35.50 -21.61 -38.10
CA ASN A 130 36.82 -22.08 -37.71
C ASN A 130 37.16 -23.44 -38.34
N ASN A 131 36.19 -24.35 -38.41
CA ASN A 131 36.36 -25.63 -39.09
C ASN A 131 36.62 -25.46 -40.60
N ASN A 132 35.87 -24.58 -41.27
CA ASN A 132 36.08 -24.29 -42.69
C ASN A 132 37.45 -23.67 -42.96
N LEU A 133 37.88 -22.72 -42.13
CA LEU A 133 39.22 -22.13 -42.21
C LEU A 133 40.32 -23.18 -42.05
N ARG A 134 40.13 -24.12 -41.12
CA ARG A 134 41.06 -25.25 -40.91
C ARG A 134 41.18 -26.14 -42.14
N ALA A 135 40.04 -26.53 -42.72
CA ALA A 135 40.02 -27.36 -43.92
C ALA A 135 40.74 -26.67 -45.11
N LEU A 136 40.51 -25.36 -45.30
CA LEU A 136 41.20 -24.59 -46.34
C LEU A 136 42.71 -24.46 -46.10
N LEU A 137 43.14 -24.33 -44.84
CA LEU A 137 44.56 -24.29 -44.48
C LEU A 137 45.23 -25.66 -44.68
N GLU A 138 44.52 -26.76 -44.45
CA GLU A 138 45.01 -28.13 -44.72
C GLU A 138 45.13 -28.41 -46.22
N GLU A 139 44.12 -28.06 -47.04
CA GLU A 139 44.16 -28.19 -48.51
C GLU A 139 45.28 -27.33 -49.13
N ALA A 140 45.48 -26.11 -48.64
CA ALA A 140 46.56 -25.23 -49.10
C ALA A 140 47.96 -25.74 -48.70
N GLY A 141 48.06 -26.44 -47.56
CA GLY A 141 49.30 -27.10 -47.12
C GLY A 141 49.65 -28.32 -47.96
N ASP A 142 48.65 -29.09 -48.39
CA ASP A 142 48.83 -30.31 -49.19
C ASP A 142 49.17 -30.02 -50.67
N HIS A 143 48.81 -28.85 -51.17
CA HIS A 143 49.21 -28.35 -52.51
C HIS A 143 50.55 -27.58 -52.52
N GLY A 144 51.20 -27.42 -51.37
CA GLY A 144 52.48 -26.72 -51.21
C GLY A 144 53.74 -27.59 -51.32
N LEU A 145 53.63 -28.91 -51.50
CA LEU A 145 54.77 -29.84 -51.57
C LEU A 145 54.74 -30.69 -52.85
N ALA A 146 54.83 -30.06 -54.01
CA ALA A 146 55.35 -30.72 -55.20
C ALA A 146 56.76 -30.18 -55.49
N PRO A 147 57.84 -30.93 -55.19
CA PRO A 147 59.18 -30.52 -55.56
C PRO A 147 59.33 -30.63 -57.08
N ARG A 148 59.42 -29.49 -57.78
CA ARG A 148 59.93 -29.46 -59.15
C ARG A 148 61.45 -29.31 -59.09
N LEU A 149 62.10 -30.39 -59.53
CA LEU A 149 63.48 -30.59 -60.02
C LEU A 149 64.45 -29.39 -59.92
#